data_AF-A0A7C5J0T6-F1
#
_entry.id   AF-A0A7C5J0T6-F1
#
_cell.length_a   1.000
_cell.length_b   1.000
_cell.length_c   1.000
_cell.angle_alpha   90.00
_cell.angle_beta   90.00
_cell.angle_gamma   90.00
#
_symmetry.space_group_name_H-M   'P 1'
#
loop_
_entity.id
_entity.type
_entity.pdbx_description
1 polymer ?
#
loop_
_entity_poly.entity_id
_entity_poly.type
_entity_poly.pdbx_seq_one_letter_code
_entity_poly.pdbx_strand_id
1 'polypeptide(L)'
;MARRDAPGAVSLRVPSHARRRIQDETGRPSSDDDRPRMRLVVTRGHLGVELDAASPLGPLLVEELALALPRVTFPVELSGGVHAFRNKRGRLERLALSLDARALHRLARPRLEGILPGPLRHHMVAPLEDGWLVGLAGDGAALAFEARLAPLDGDLRFVPVDARGLGLDAPPVALAIRAIFALLKPHGRLVGGAVVVEGLCEAVVRELMP
;
A
#
# COMPACT_ATOMS: atom_id res chain seq x y z
N MET A 1 3.14 16.23 -58.04
CA MET A 1 3.95 16.19 -56.80
C MET A 1 3.17 15.42 -55.75
N ALA A 2 3.58 14.17 -55.50
CA ALA A 2 2.93 13.26 -54.58
C ALA A 2 3.32 13.55 -53.12
N ARG A 3 2.34 13.67 -52.22
CA ARG A 3 2.55 13.66 -50.77
C ARG A 3 2.47 12.21 -50.30
N ARG A 4 3.55 11.74 -49.65
CA ARG A 4 3.60 10.44 -48.95
C ARG A 4 2.95 10.58 -47.58
N ASP A 5 1.91 9.78 -47.34
CA ASP A 5 1.33 9.56 -46.03
C ASP A 5 2.28 8.77 -45.12
N ALA A 6 2.36 9.16 -43.86
CA ALA A 6 3.08 8.43 -42.81
C ALA A 6 2.18 7.31 -42.25
N PRO A 7 2.71 6.12 -41.95
CA PRO A 7 1.91 5.01 -41.43
C PRO A 7 1.44 5.27 -40.00
N GLY A 8 0.12 5.13 -39.81
CA GLY A 8 -0.57 5.33 -38.53
C GLY A 8 -0.15 4.32 -37.46
N ALA A 9 -0.12 4.79 -36.22
CA ALA A 9 0.04 3.95 -35.04
C ALA A 9 -1.14 2.96 -34.94
N VAL A 10 -0.83 1.67 -35.07
CA VAL A 10 -1.82 0.60 -34.88
C VAL A 10 -2.04 0.41 -33.39
N SER A 11 -3.13 0.99 -32.89
CA SER A 11 -3.64 0.72 -31.55
C SER A 11 -4.38 -0.63 -31.57
N LEU A 12 -3.75 -1.69 -31.06
CA LEU A 12 -4.42 -2.96 -30.74
C LEU A 12 -5.28 -2.79 -29.48
N ARG A 13 -6.37 -2.01 -29.60
CA ARG A 13 -7.44 -1.97 -28.59
C ARG A 13 -8.48 -3.02 -28.96
N VAL A 14 -8.61 -4.05 -28.12
CA VAL A 14 -9.84 -4.84 -28.07
C VAL A 14 -10.92 -3.96 -27.39
N PRO A 15 -12.17 -3.92 -27.87
CA PRO A 15 -13.22 -3.11 -27.23
C PRO A 15 -13.53 -3.70 -25.85
N SER A 16 -13.05 -3.05 -24.78
CA SER A 16 -13.51 -3.34 -23.43
C SER A 16 -14.85 -2.63 -23.22
N HIS A 17 -15.88 -3.45 -23.02
CA HIS A 17 -17.23 -3.00 -22.74
C HIS A 17 -17.27 -1.98 -21.61
N ALA A 18 -18.08 -0.96 -21.88
CA ALA A 18 -18.54 0.11 -21.01
C ALA A 18 -18.64 -0.22 -19.51
N ARG A 19 -18.08 0.70 -18.72
CA ARG A 19 -18.65 1.28 -17.48
C ARG A 19 -19.79 0.47 -16.86
N ARG A 20 -19.49 -0.31 -15.82
CA ARG A 20 -20.50 -0.66 -14.81
C ARG A 20 -20.28 0.21 -13.58
N ARG A 21 -21.18 1.19 -13.44
CA ARG A 21 -21.42 1.98 -12.23
C ARG A 21 -21.56 1.04 -11.01
N ILE A 22 -20.90 1.44 -9.93
CA ILE A 22 -21.40 1.49 -8.55
C ILE A 22 -22.76 0.81 -8.36
N GLN A 23 -22.74 -0.44 -7.89
CA GLN A 23 -23.69 -1.05 -6.96
C GLN A 23 -23.32 -2.52 -6.80
N ASP A 24 -22.70 -2.84 -5.67
CA ASP A 24 -23.01 -4.02 -4.87
C ASP A 24 -22.41 -3.78 -3.47
N GLU A 25 -23.22 -3.15 -2.62
CA GLU A 25 -23.10 -3.33 -1.18
C GLU A 25 -23.37 -4.82 -0.91
N THR A 26 -22.44 -5.48 -0.21
CA THR A 26 -22.45 -6.92 0.14
C THR A 26 -22.11 -7.92 -0.97
N GLY A 27 -20.86 -7.90 -1.47
CA GLY A 27 -20.34 -8.99 -2.29
C GLY A 27 -18.83 -9.10 -2.17
N ARG A 28 -18.33 -9.97 -1.28
CA ARG A 28 -16.97 -10.51 -1.45
C ARG A 28 -16.99 -11.38 -2.72
N PRO A 29 -16.21 -11.08 -3.77
CA PRO A 29 -15.86 -12.12 -4.71
C PRO A 29 -14.86 -13.03 -4.00
N SER A 30 -15.33 -14.19 -3.54
CA SER A 30 -14.46 -15.35 -3.36
C SER A 30 -14.35 -16.00 -4.74
N SER A 31 -13.30 -15.69 -5.48
CA SER A 31 -12.93 -16.46 -6.66
C SER A 31 -11.53 -17.02 -6.47
N ASP A 32 -11.32 -18.24 -6.93
CA ASP A 32 -10.13 -19.10 -6.87
C ASP A 32 -8.85 -18.51 -7.52
N ASP A 33 -8.76 -17.20 -7.71
CA ASP A 33 -7.67 -16.47 -8.36
C ASP A 33 -7.47 -15.09 -7.72
N ASP A 34 -7.24 -15.05 -6.40
CA ASP A 34 -6.83 -13.83 -5.66
C ASP A 34 -5.43 -13.33 -6.05
N ARG A 35 -4.78 -13.97 -7.03
CA ARG A 35 -3.46 -13.56 -7.52
C ARG A 35 -3.59 -12.31 -8.37
N PRO A 36 -2.70 -11.32 -8.18
CA PRO A 36 -2.68 -10.13 -9.02
C PRO A 36 -2.45 -10.52 -10.48
N ARG A 37 -3.40 -10.15 -11.34
CA ARG A 37 -3.26 -10.35 -12.79
C ARG A 37 -2.40 -9.23 -13.35
N MET A 38 -1.34 -9.61 -14.05
CA MET A 38 -0.33 -8.69 -14.57
C MET A 38 -0.31 -8.76 -16.09
N ARG A 39 -0.12 -7.61 -16.73
CA ARG A 39 0.03 -7.49 -18.19
C ARG A 39 1.37 -6.87 -18.55
N LEU A 40 1.92 -7.27 -19.68
CA LEU A 40 3.11 -6.66 -20.26
C LEU A 40 2.71 -5.43 -21.08
N VAL A 41 3.43 -4.34 -20.89
CA VAL A 41 3.23 -3.09 -21.63
C VAL A 41 4.54 -2.63 -22.26
N VAL A 42 4.44 -1.88 -23.37
CA VAL A 42 5.60 -1.32 -24.07
C VAL A 42 5.44 0.19 -24.13
N THR A 43 6.34 0.90 -23.46
CA THR A 43 6.27 2.36 -23.35
C THR A 43 7.63 2.95 -23.70
N ARG A 44 7.68 3.83 -24.71
CA ARG A 44 8.90 4.53 -25.17
C ARG A 44 10.10 3.59 -25.42
N GLY A 45 9.85 2.42 -25.99
CA GLY A 45 10.89 1.44 -26.35
C GLY A 45 11.37 0.54 -25.21
N HIS A 46 10.80 0.68 -24.00
CA HIS A 46 11.07 -0.20 -22.87
C HIS A 46 9.85 -1.09 -22.57
N LEU A 47 10.14 -2.32 -22.13
CA LEU A 47 9.12 -3.21 -21.59
C LEU A 47 8.78 -2.79 -20.15
N GLY A 48 7.51 -2.93 -19.78
CA GLY A 48 7.01 -2.74 -18.43
C GLY A 48 5.99 -3.81 -18.05
N VAL A 49 5.62 -3.82 -16.78
CA VAL A 49 4.59 -4.69 -16.21
C VAL A 49 3.59 -3.82 -15.47
N GLU A 50 2.31 -4.03 -15.74
CA GLU A 50 1.21 -3.31 -15.09
C GLU A 50 0.19 -4.28 -14.49
N LEU A 51 -0.50 -3.82 -13.45
CA LEU A 51 -1.68 -4.50 -12.93
C LEU A 51 -2.82 -4.43 -13.94
N ASP A 52 -3.46 -5.57 -14.21
CA ASP A 52 -4.58 -5.67 -15.14
C ASP A 52 -5.91 -5.22 -14.49
N ALA A 53 -6.08 -5.54 -13.20
CA ALA A 53 -7.23 -5.14 -12.40
C ALA A 53 -6.84 -5.01 -10.92
N ALA A 54 -7.54 -4.14 -10.18
CA ALA A 54 -7.29 -3.94 -8.76
C ALA A 54 -7.27 -5.27 -8.01
N SER A 55 -6.28 -5.45 -7.12
CA SER A 55 -6.02 -6.73 -6.46
C SER A 55 -5.91 -6.54 -4.94
N PRO A 56 -6.53 -7.40 -4.13
CA PRO A 56 -6.47 -7.31 -2.69
C PRO A 56 -5.05 -7.62 -2.18
N LEU A 57 -4.60 -6.86 -1.17
CA LEU A 57 -3.36 -7.08 -0.44
C LEU A 57 -3.66 -7.00 1.06
N GLY A 58 -4.13 -8.11 1.62
CA GLY A 58 -4.65 -8.13 3.00
C GLY A 58 -5.81 -7.14 3.17
N PRO A 59 -5.72 -6.14 4.07
CA PRO A 59 -6.76 -5.12 4.23
C PRO A 59 -6.69 -3.99 3.19
N LEU A 60 -5.62 -3.94 2.38
CA LEU A 60 -5.41 -2.92 1.36
C LEU A 60 -5.95 -3.40 0.01
N LEU A 61 -6.27 -2.46 -0.86
CA LEU A 61 -6.51 -2.69 -2.27
C LEU A 61 -5.38 -2.05 -3.08
N VAL A 62 -4.74 -2.83 -3.94
CA VAL A 62 -3.79 -2.30 -4.92
C VAL A 62 -4.57 -1.89 -6.15
N GLU A 63 -4.69 -0.58 -6.37
CA GLU A 63 -5.46 -0.02 -7.47
C GLU A 63 -4.62 0.11 -8.74
N GLU A 64 -3.36 0.51 -8.58
CA GLU A 64 -2.40 0.64 -9.67
C GLU A 64 -1.04 0.09 -9.23
N LEU A 65 -0.41 -0.69 -10.09
CA LEU A 65 0.99 -1.08 -9.98
C LEU A 65 1.59 -0.99 -11.38
N ALA A 66 2.68 -0.24 -11.53
CA ALA A 66 3.41 -0.12 -12.77
C ALA A 66 4.92 -0.21 -12.51
N LEU A 67 5.58 -1.07 -13.27
CA LEU A 67 7.01 -1.35 -13.18
C LEU A 67 7.64 -1.21 -14.57
N ALA A 68 8.78 -0.52 -14.65
CA ALA A 68 9.61 -0.53 -15.85
C ALA A 68 10.66 -1.64 -15.76
N LEU A 69 10.98 -2.26 -16.89
CA LEU A 69 12.09 -3.20 -17.06
C LEU A 69 13.18 -2.52 -17.91
N PRO A 70 13.94 -1.57 -17.35
CA PRO A 70 14.83 -0.69 -18.13
C PRO A 70 15.95 -1.45 -18.87
N ARG A 71 16.29 -2.65 -18.40
CA ARG A 71 17.32 -3.52 -18.99
C ARG A 71 16.77 -4.44 -20.08
N VAL A 72 15.48 -4.38 -20.38
CA VAL A 72 14.83 -5.16 -21.43
C VAL A 72 14.49 -4.20 -22.57
N THR A 73 15.22 -4.33 -23.68
CA THR A 73 15.09 -3.47 -24.87
C THR A 73 14.57 -4.29 -26.04
N PHE A 74 13.89 -3.62 -26.97
CA PHE A 74 13.37 -4.26 -28.17
C PHE A 74 14.49 -4.64 -29.16
N PRO A 75 14.32 -5.74 -29.92
CA PRO A 75 13.18 -6.67 -29.92
C PRO A 75 13.21 -7.65 -28.73
N VAL A 76 12.07 -7.83 -28.06
CA VAL A 76 11.93 -8.75 -26.93
C VAL A 76 11.29 -10.05 -27.39
N GLU A 77 11.88 -11.18 -27.02
CA GLU A 77 11.28 -12.49 -27.25
C GLU A 77 10.14 -12.73 -26.24
N LEU A 78 8.89 -12.73 -26.73
CA LEU A 78 7.68 -12.91 -25.91
C LEU A 78 7.18 -14.36 -25.86
N SER A 79 7.91 -15.29 -26.49
CA SER A 79 7.56 -16.71 -26.60
C SER A 79 7.36 -17.40 -25.23
N GLY A 80 8.04 -16.92 -24.19
CA GLY A 80 7.93 -17.45 -22.82
C GLY A 80 6.93 -16.73 -21.89
N GLY A 81 6.17 -15.74 -22.38
CA GLY A 81 5.24 -14.97 -21.55
C GLY A 81 5.91 -14.20 -20.40
N VAL A 82 5.18 -13.92 -19.31
CA VAL A 82 5.70 -13.16 -18.14
C VAL A 82 6.87 -13.88 -17.46
N HIS A 83 6.95 -15.21 -17.54
CA HIS A 83 8.02 -16.00 -16.96
C HIS A 83 9.41 -15.68 -17.52
N ALA A 84 9.51 -15.22 -18.77
CA ALA A 84 10.78 -14.77 -19.36
C ALA A 84 11.38 -13.57 -18.60
N PHE A 85 10.57 -12.83 -17.85
CA PHE A 85 10.95 -11.63 -17.11
C PHE A 85 11.10 -11.85 -15.60
N ARG A 86 10.81 -13.05 -15.08
CA ARG A 86 10.80 -13.36 -13.65
C ARG A 86 12.09 -13.00 -12.92
N ASN A 87 13.23 -13.11 -13.61
CA ASN A 87 14.56 -12.84 -13.06
C ASN A 87 15.12 -11.45 -13.44
N LYS A 88 14.30 -10.59 -14.07
CA LYS A 88 14.74 -9.25 -14.48
C LYS A 88 14.40 -8.24 -13.39
N ARG A 89 15.38 -7.42 -13.00
CA ARG A 89 15.17 -6.33 -12.05
C ARG A 89 14.31 -5.24 -12.70
N GLY A 90 13.12 -5.02 -12.13
CA GLY A 90 12.26 -3.89 -12.47
C GLY A 90 12.52 -2.67 -11.60
N ARG A 91 12.04 -1.52 -12.05
CA ARG A 91 11.95 -0.28 -11.28
C ARG A 91 10.48 0.04 -11.08
N LEU A 92 10.04 0.17 -9.83
CA LEU A 92 8.68 0.62 -9.51
C LEU A 92 8.52 2.06 -10.00
N GLU A 93 7.54 2.28 -10.88
CA GLU A 93 7.21 3.61 -11.39
C GLU A 93 5.95 4.17 -10.74
N ARG A 94 5.01 3.28 -10.39
CA ARG A 94 3.79 3.66 -9.69
C ARG A 94 3.27 2.54 -8.81
N LEU A 95 2.79 2.92 -7.63
CA LEU A 95 1.98 2.09 -6.74
C LEU A 95 0.89 2.98 -6.16
N ALA A 96 -0.37 2.61 -6.39
CA ALA A 96 -1.53 3.23 -5.74
C ALA A 96 -2.20 2.19 -4.84
N LEU A 97 -2.32 2.51 -3.57
CA LEU A 97 -2.96 1.68 -2.55
C LEU A 97 -4.13 2.45 -1.98
N SER A 98 -5.26 1.76 -1.79
CA SER A 98 -6.38 2.29 -1.03
C SER A 98 -6.71 1.41 0.16
N LEU A 99 -7.23 2.05 1.20
CA LEU A 99 -7.68 1.40 2.43
C LEU A 99 -9.00 2.02 2.83
N ASP A 100 -10.02 1.18 3.02
CA ASP A 100 -11.30 1.63 3.57
C ASP A 100 -11.11 2.13 5.01
N ALA A 101 -11.51 3.38 5.26
CA ALA A 101 -11.39 3.99 6.58
C ALA A 101 -12.14 3.19 7.65
N ARG A 102 -13.30 2.61 7.32
CA ARG A 102 -14.07 1.78 8.28
C ARG A 102 -13.32 0.49 8.60
N ALA A 103 -12.70 -0.16 7.61
CA ALA A 103 -11.84 -1.32 7.81
C ALA A 103 -10.63 -0.99 8.68
N LEU A 104 -9.96 0.14 8.42
CA LEU A 104 -8.86 0.62 9.26
C LEU A 104 -9.32 0.82 10.71
N HIS A 105 -10.45 1.49 10.93
CA HIS A 105 -10.98 1.69 12.27
C HIS A 105 -11.31 0.37 12.99
N ARG A 106 -11.93 -0.60 12.30
CA ARG A 106 -12.24 -1.92 12.88
C ARG A 106 -10.99 -2.70 13.25
N LEU A 107 -9.94 -2.63 12.43
CA LEU A 107 -8.66 -3.31 12.67
C LEU A 107 -7.85 -2.63 13.77
N ALA A 108 -7.87 -1.29 13.83
CA ALA A 108 -7.13 -0.51 14.81
C ALA A 108 -7.72 -0.63 16.22
N ARG A 109 -9.04 -0.61 16.37
CA ARG A 109 -9.71 -0.56 17.69
C ARG A 109 -9.21 -1.62 18.68
N PRO A 110 -9.29 -2.93 18.41
CA PRO A 110 -8.87 -3.94 19.38
C PRO A 110 -7.37 -3.88 19.71
N ARG A 111 -6.54 -3.33 18.80
CA ARG A 111 -5.09 -3.18 19.01
C ARG A 111 -4.74 -1.98 19.88
N LEU A 112 -5.60 -0.96 19.88
CA LEU A 112 -5.42 0.27 20.66
C LEU A 112 -6.05 0.19 22.05
N GLU A 113 -6.79 -0.88 22.33
CA GLU A 113 -7.32 -1.15 23.66
C GLU A 113 -6.19 -1.29 24.69
N GLY A 114 -6.34 -0.68 25.85
CA GLY A 114 -5.33 -0.70 26.92
C GLY A 114 -4.09 0.17 26.69
N ILE A 115 -4.08 1.02 25.66
CA ILE A 115 -3.05 2.07 25.51
C ILE A 115 -3.27 3.20 26.54
N LEU A 116 -4.52 3.60 26.73
CA LEU A 116 -4.94 4.58 27.73
C LEU A 116 -5.45 3.89 29.00
N PRO A 117 -5.50 4.58 30.16
CA PRO A 117 -6.22 4.08 31.32
C PRO A 117 -7.72 4.01 31.02
N GLY A 118 -8.36 2.92 31.48
CA GLY A 118 -9.78 2.68 31.25
C GLY A 118 -10.14 2.26 29.82
N PRO A 119 -11.46 2.15 29.52
CA PRO A 119 -11.93 1.70 28.21
C PRO A 119 -11.74 2.77 27.12
N LEU A 120 -11.32 2.34 25.93
CA LEU A 120 -11.20 3.24 24.78
C LEU A 120 -12.60 3.68 24.28
N ARG A 121 -12.87 4.99 24.28
CA ARG A 121 -14.14 5.58 23.83
C ARG A 121 -14.09 5.98 22.36
N HIS A 122 -12.99 6.62 21.97
CA HIS A 122 -12.80 7.12 20.61
C HIS A 122 -11.38 6.85 20.13
N HIS A 123 -11.25 6.55 18.84
CA HIS A 123 -9.97 6.52 18.16
C HIS A 123 -10.07 7.08 16.76
N MET A 124 -8.97 7.65 16.30
CA MET A 124 -8.79 8.18 14.96
C MET A 124 -7.45 7.72 14.42
N VAL A 125 -7.46 7.25 13.17
CA VAL A 125 -6.25 7.03 12.36
C VAL A 125 -6.55 7.65 11.01
N ALA A 126 -5.86 8.73 10.67
CA ALA A 126 -6.11 9.51 9.45
C ALA A 126 -4.80 9.72 8.68
N PRO A 127 -4.82 9.69 7.34
CA PRO A 127 -3.61 9.88 6.55
C PRO A 127 -3.12 11.33 6.62
N LEU A 128 -1.80 11.50 6.57
CA LEU A 128 -1.07 12.74 6.31
C LEU A 128 -0.18 12.53 5.08
N GLU A 129 0.43 13.58 4.56
CA GLU A 129 1.32 13.51 3.38
C GLU A 129 2.46 12.49 3.58
N ASP A 130 3.15 12.53 4.73
CA ASP A 130 4.27 11.63 5.04
C ASP A 130 4.03 10.75 6.27
N GLY A 131 2.77 10.43 6.57
CA GLY A 131 2.46 9.70 7.79
C GLY A 131 0.99 9.55 8.12
N TRP A 132 0.73 9.40 9.40
CA TRP A 132 -0.61 9.19 9.94
C TRP A 132 -0.83 10.03 11.18
N LEU A 133 -1.96 10.71 11.27
CA LEU A 133 -2.43 11.28 12.52
C LEU A 133 -3.13 10.19 13.33
N VAL A 134 -2.76 10.04 14.58
CA VAL A 134 -3.37 9.10 15.52
C VAL A 134 -3.92 9.85 16.72
N GLY A 135 -5.18 9.61 17.05
CA GLY A 135 -5.84 10.16 18.24
C GLY A 135 -6.56 9.06 19.01
N LEU A 136 -6.41 9.05 20.32
CA LEU A 136 -7.08 8.14 21.26
C LEU A 136 -7.74 8.98 22.36
N ALA A 137 -8.96 8.61 22.77
CA ALA A 137 -9.60 9.19 23.94
C ALA A 137 -10.36 8.12 24.73
N GLY A 138 -10.20 8.16 26.05
CA GLY A 138 -10.87 7.31 27.03
C GLY A 138 -11.44 8.16 28.17
N ASP A 139 -11.80 7.49 29.27
CA ASP A 139 -12.38 8.15 30.43
C ASP A 139 -11.30 8.98 31.17
N GLY A 140 -11.27 10.29 30.90
CA GLY A 140 -10.35 11.23 31.55
C GLY A 140 -8.95 11.31 30.93
N ALA A 141 -8.66 10.52 29.89
CA ALA A 141 -7.36 10.48 29.22
C ALA A 141 -7.49 10.66 27.70
N ALA A 142 -6.55 11.39 27.10
CA ALA A 142 -6.47 11.56 25.66
C ALA A 142 -5.02 11.63 25.19
N LEU A 143 -4.74 11.03 24.03
CA LEU A 143 -3.43 11.02 23.38
C LEU A 143 -3.59 11.40 21.90
N ALA A 144 -2.75 12.29 21.41
CA ALA A 144 -2.65 12.62 19.99
C ALA A 144 -1.18 12.70 19.56
N PHE A 145 -0.86 12.16 18.39
CA PHE A 145 0.48 12.20 17.81
C PHE A 145 0.41 11.98 16.30
N GLU A 146 1.49 12.28 15.60
CA GLU A 146 1.68 11.86 14.21
C GLU A 146 2.68 10.71 14.14
N ALA A 147 2.44 9.71 13.33
CA ALA A 147 3.37 8.64 12.99
C ALA A 147 3.97 8.93 11.61
N ARG A 148 5.18 9.48 11.58
CA ARG A 148 5.90 9.77 10.33
C ARG A 148 6.57 8.51 9.79
N LEU A 149 6.56 8.38 8.47
CA LEU A 149 7.16 7.27 7.75
C LEU A 149 8.59 7.63 7.33
N ALA A 150 9.54 6.78 7.68
CA ALA A 150 10.94 6.90 7.28
C ALA A 150 11.41 5.58 6.66
N PRO A 151 11.32 5.43 5.33
CA PRO A 151 11.84 4.26 4.63
C PRO A 151 13.37 4.28 4.67
N LEU A 152 14.00 3.14 4.96
CA LEU A 152 15.45 3.01 4.91
C LEU A 152 15.82 1.53 4.71
N ASP A 153 16.63 1.26 3.68
CA ASP A 153 17.13 -0.07 3.29
C ASP A 153 16.05 -1.14 3.05
N GLY A 154 14.87 -0.73 2.57
CA GLY A 154 13.73 -1.62 2.31
C GLY A 154 12.83 -1.87 3.53
N ASP A 155 13.23 -1.37 4.69
CA ASP A 155 12.40 -1.34 5.90
C ASP A 155 11.56 -0.06 5.94
N LEU A 156 10.45 -0.12 6.66
CA LEU A 156 9.62 1.03 6.96
C LEU A 156 9.65 1.34 8.46
N ARG A 157 10.15 2.53 8.82
CA ARG A 157 10.16 3.01 10.21
C ARG A 157 9.00 3.96 10.45
N PHE A 158 8.35 3.79 11.58
CA PHE A 158 7.27 4.63 12.08
C PHE A 158 7.78 5.38 13.31
N VAL A 159 7.89 6.69 13.19
CA VAL A 159 8.43 7.57 14.24
C VAL A 159 7.30 8.44 14.79
N PRO A 160 6.97 8.37 16.08
CA PRO A 160 6.01 9.27 16.68
C PRO A 160 6.62 10.68 16.80
N VAL A 161 5.89 11.67 16.32
CA VAL A 161 6.22 13.09 16.46
C VAL A 161 5.05 13.85 17.06
N ASP A 162 5.34 14.97 17.71
CA ASP A 162 4.36 15.88 18.33
C ASP A 162 3.35 15.19 19.25
N ALA A 163 3.82 14.16 19.96
CA ALA A 163 3.03 13.39 20.90
C ALA A 163 2.65 14.26 22.10
N ARG A 164 1.34 14.39 22.32
CA ARG A 164 0.74 15.21 23.37
C ARG A 164 -0.45 14.50 23.96
N GLY A 165 -0.79 14.83 25.20
CA GLY A 165 -2.01 14.31 25.79
C GLY A 165 -2.32 14.88 27.16
N LEU A 166 -3.45 14.44 27.68
CA LEU A 166 -4.06 14.89 28.92
C LEU A 166 -4.43 13.65 29.74
N GLY A 167 -4.24 13.71 31.06
CA GLY A 167 -4.64 12.63 31.97
C GLY A 167 -3.92 11.30 31.70
N LEU A 168 -2.66 11.34 31.27
CA LEU A 168 -1.87 10.14 30.95
C LEU A 168 -1.04 9.70 32.17
N ASP A 169 -0.96 8.38 32.36
CA ASP A 169 -0.12 7.76 33.41
C ASP A 169 1.35 7.58 32.98
N ALA A 170 1.69 7.98 31.75
CA ALA A 170 3.04 7.85 31.19
C ALA A 170 3.32 8.99 30.19
N PRO A 171 4.60 9.26 29.87
CA PRO A 171 4.96 10.27 28.89
C PRO A 171 4.25 10.03 27.54
N PRO A 172 3.67 11.08 26.89
CA PRO A 172 2.91 10.92 25.65
C PRO A 172 3.67 10.16 24.55
N VAL A 173 4.96 10.43 24.38
CA VAL A 173 5.81 9.75 23.38
C VAL A 173 5.92 8.24 23.64
N ALA A 174 6.00 7.80 24.90
CA ALA A 174 6.08 6.39 25.24
C ALA A 174 4.76 5.67 24.90
N LEU A 175 3.61 6.31 25.15
CA LEU A 175 2.30 5.77 24.77
C LEU A 175 2.09 5.78 23.25
N ALA A 176 2.60 6.80 22.55
CA ALA A 176 2.56 6.86 21.08
C ALA A 176 3.35 5.70 20.45
N ILE A 177 4.57 5.44 20.93
CA ILE A 177 5.38 4.28 20.52
C ILE A 177 4.60 2.98 20.75
N ARG A 178 4.01 2.80 21.94
CA ARG A 178 3.20 1.62 22.26
C ARG A 178 1.99 1.47 21.33
N ALA A 179 1.31 2.56 21.00
CA ALA A 179 0.17 2.58 20.09
C ALA A 179 0.58 2.16 18.66
N ILE A 180 1.65 2.75 18.13
CA ILE A 180 2.21 2.36 16.82
C ILE A 180 2.59 0.88 16.83
N PHE A 181 3.29 0.43 17.87
CA PHE A 181 3.71 -0.96 17.98
C PHE A 181 2.52 -1.90 18.00
N ALA A 182 1.48 -1.58 18.77
CA ALA A 182 0.27 -2.39 18.84
C ALA A 182 -0.47 -2.45 17.49
N LEU A 183 -0.55 -1.33 16.77
CA LEU A 183 -1.15 -1.27 15.43
C LEU A 183 -0.42 -2.15 14.41
N LEU A 184 0.90 -2.25 14.52
CA LEU A 184 1.77 -2.95 13.57
C LEU A 184 2.06 -4.42 13.94
N LYS A 185 1.52 -4.93 15.04
CA LYS A 185 1.65 -6.35 15.38
C LYS A 185 1.02 -7.26 14.32
N PRO A 186 1.63 -8.43 14.03
CA PRO A 186 2.85 -8.98 14.64
C PRO A 186 4.16 -8.54 13.98
N HIS A 187 4.12 -7.68 12.95
CA HIS A 187 5.26 -7.40 12.08
C HIS A 187 6.19 -6.29 12.59
N GLY A 188 5.68 -5.37 13.41
CA GLY A 188 6.46 -4.27 13.97
C GLY A 188 7.44 -4.75 15.04
N ARG A 189 8.63 -4.13 15.07
CA ARG A 189 9.66 -4.26 16.12
C ARG A 189 10.05 -2.90 16.67
N LEU A 190 10.32 -2.81 17.97
CA LEU A 190 10.78 -1.57 18.59
C LEU A 190 12.29 -1.42 18.41
N VAL A 191 12.73 -0.32 17.80
CA VAL A 191 14.16 0.00 17.59
C VAL A 191 14.38 1.49 17.84
N GLY A 192 15.15 1.86 18.85
CA GLY A 192 15.61 3.24 19.06
C GLY A 192 14.50 4.30 19.14
N GLY A 193 13.32 3.96 19.68
CA GLY A 193 12.18 4.88 19.76
C GLY A 193 11.27 4.91 18.54
N ALA A 194 11.57 4.12 17.51
CA ALA A 194 10.71 3.90 16.35
C ALA A 194 10.15 2.47 16.33
N VAL A 195 9.08 2.26 15.58
CA VAL A 195 8.60 0.91 15.26
C VAL A 195 8.97 0.60 13.81
N VAL A 196 9.67 -0.49 13.59
CA VAL A 196 10.20 -0.89 12.29
C VAL A 196 9.44 -2.11 11.78
N VAL A 197 9.04 -2.07 10.52
CA VAL A 197 8.57 -3.24 9.76
C VAL A 197 9.65 -3.61 8.77
N GLU A 198 10.34 -4.71 9.05
CA GLU A 198 11.46 -5.20 8.25
C GLU A 198 10.98 -5.78 6.92
N GLY A 199 11.70 -5.46 5.84
CA GLY A 199 11.46 -6.06 4.52
C GLY A 199 10.05 -5.83 3.96
N LEU A 200 9.33 -4.81 4.41
CA LEU A 200 7.94 -4.55 3.99
C LEU A 200 7.85 -4.39 2.48
N CYS A 201 8.78 -3.65 1.88
CA CYS A 201 8.80 -3.46 0.43
C CYS A 201 8.98 -4.78 -0.31
N GLU A 202 9.85 -5.67 0.17
CA GLU A 202 10.05 -6.98 -0.43
C GLU A 202 8.81 -7.87 -0.27
N ALA A 203 8.18 -7.86 0.91
CA ALA A 203 6.97 -8.62 1.18
C ALA A 203 5.81 -8.20 0.27
N VAL A 204 5.59 -6.88 0.13
CA VAL A 204 4.58 -6.33 -0.79
C VAL A 204 4.88 -6.72 -2.24
N VAL A 205 6.14 -6.58 -2.68
CA VAL A 205 6.51 -6.96 -4.06
C VAL A 205 6.31 -8.45 -4.29
N ARG A 206 6.68 -9.32 -3.33
CA ARG A 206 6.52 -10.77 -3.45
C ARG A 206 5.06 -11.19 -3.55
N GLU A 207 4.18 -10.55 -2.79
CA GLU A 207 2.75 -10.82 -2.85
C GLU A 207 2.15 -10.34 -4.19
N LEU A 208 2.63 -9.22 -4.71
CA LEU A 208 2.14 -8.62 -5.95
C LEU A 208 2.78 -9.21 -7.23
N MET A 209 3.93 -9.89 -7.11
CA MET A 209 4.70 -10.42 -8.24
C MET A 209 5.19 -11.87 -7.97
N PRO A 210 4.31 -12.87 -8.10
CA PRO A 210 4.66 -14.29 -7.91
C PRO A 210 5.62 -14.88 -8.98
#